data_AF-A0A8A0RSY7-F1
#
_entry.id   AF-A0A8A0RSY7-F1
#
_cell.length_a   1.000
_cell.length_b   1.000
_cell.length_c   1.000
_cell.angle_alpha   90.00
_cell.angle_beta   90.00
_cell.angle_gamma   90.00
#
_symmetry.space_group_name_H-M   'P 1'
#
loop_
_entity.id
_entity.type
_entity.pdbx_description
1 polymer ?
#
loop_
_entity_poly.entity_id
_entity_poly.type
_entity_poly.pdbx_seq_one_letter_code
_entity_poly.pdbx_strand_id
1 'polypeptide(L)' 'VEGDIWALQKDVEDFLSPLLGKTPVTQVNEVTGTLRVKGYFDQQLKAWLLEKGF' A
#
# COMPACT_ATOMS: atom_id res chain seq x y z
N VAL A 1 5.59 5.57 -7.66
CA VAL A 1 4.53 6.44 -7.09
C VAL A 1 5.03 7.86 -7.24
N GLU A 2 4.36 8.66 -8.06
CA GLU A 2 4.64 10.10 -8.19
C GLU A 2 3.70 10.85 -7.24
N GLY A 3 4.25 11.69 -6.36
CA GLY A 3 3.49 12.42 -5.35
C GLY A 3 3.74 11.97 -3.91
N ASP A 4 2.75 12.16 -3.04
CA ASP A 4 2.86 11.89 -1.61
C ASP A 4 2.77 10.39 -1.30
N ILE A 5 3.93 9.74 -1.22
CA ILE A 5 4.04 8.32 -0.93
C ILE A 5 3.64 7.97 0.51
N TRP A 6 3.71 8.92 1.45
CA TRP A 6 3.24 8.71 2.82
C TRP A 6 1.73 8.61 2.88
N ALA A 7 1.02 9.41 2.08
CA ALA A 7 -0.43 9.28 1.92
C ALA A 7 -0.81 7.89 1.38
N LEU A 8 -0.09 7.40 0.37
CA LEU A 8 -0.32 6.06 -0.17
C LEU A 8 0.00 4.96 0.86
N GLN A 9 1.08 5.09 1.62
CA GLN A 9 1.45 4.13 2.65
C GLN A 9 0.35 4.01 3.71
N LYS A 10 -0.17 5.15 4.19
CA LYS A 10 -1.26 5.17 5.16
C LYS A 10 -2.54 4.53 4.63
N ASP A 11 -2.95 4.90 3.41
CA ASP A 11 -4.12 4.31 2.75
C ASP A 11 -4.00 2.78 2.60
N VAL A 12 -2.80 2.29 2.27
CA VAL A 12 -2.51 0.85 2.16
C VAL A 12 -2.55 0.17 3.52
N GLU A 13 -2.04 0.81 4.58
CA GLU A 13 -2.12 0.29 5.95
C GLU A 13 -3.56 0.21 6.45
N ASP A 14 -4.38 1.23 6.17
CA ASP A 14 -5.81 1.26 6.52
C ASP A 14 -6.60 0.21 5.75
N PHE A 15 -6.26 -0.03 4.48
CA PHE A 15 -6.89 -1.08 3.66
C PHE A 15 -6.52 -2.49 4.13
N LEU A 16 -5.25 -2.73 4.47
CA LEU A 16 -4.74 -4.06 4.81
C LEU A 16 -4.93 -4.44 6.29
N SER A 17 -5.00 -3.47 7.21
CA SER A 17 -5.21 -3.73 8.64
C SER A 17 -6.46 -4.60 8.93
N PRO A 18 -7.66 -4.33 8.37
CA PRO A 18 -8.83 -5.18 8.58
C PRO A 18 -8.71 -6.56 7.89
N LEU A 19 -7.97 -6.66 6.78
CA LEU A 19 -7.73 -7.93 6.09
C LEU A 19 -6.79 -8.85 6.87
N LEU A 20 -5.82 -8.28 7.57
CA LEU A 20 -4.78 -9.02 8.30
C LEU A 20 -5.06 -9.16 9.80
N GLY A 21 -5.98 -8.36 10.34
CA GLY A 21 -6.20 -8.24 11.79
C GLY A 21 -5.02 -7.60 12.55
N LYS A 22 -4.07 -6.99 11.83
CA LYS A 22 -2.87 -6.33 12.37
C LYS A 22 -2.32 -5.33 11.35
N THR A 23 -1.56 -4.35 11.83
CA THR A 23 -0.86 -3.40 10.95
C THR A 23 0.17 -4.13 10.11
N PRO A 24 0.12 -4.03 8.76
CA PRO A 24 1.11 -4.64 7.90
C PRO A 24 2.46 -3.97 8.06
N VAL A 25 3.55 -4.72 7.87
CA VAL A 25 4.89 -4.12 7.83
C VAL A 25 5.11 -3.55 6.44
N THR A 26 5.12 -2.22 6.35
CA THR A 26 5.35 -1.48 5.11
C THR A 26 6.75 -0.84 5.12
N GLN A 27 7.37 -0.72 3.94
CA GLN A 27 8.63 -0.03 3.74
C GLN A 27 8.47 0.96 2.58
N VAL A 28 8.68 2.23 2.88
CA VAL A 28 8.62 3.33 1.92
C VAL A 28 10.02 3.68 1.45
N ASN A 29 10.17 3.92 0.15
CA ASN A 29 11.36 4.51 -0.43
C ASN A 29 10.94 5.70 -1.28
N GLU A 30 11.09 6.89 -0.70
CA GLU A 30 10.71 8.16 -1.30
C GLU A 30 11.60 8.51 -2.50
N VAL A 31 12.89 8.16 -2.45
CA VAL A 31 13.88 8.45 -3.51
C VAL A 31 13.53 7.74 -4.81
N THR A 32 13.06 6.51 -4.72
CA THR A 32 12.64 5.70 -5.89
C THR A 32 11.13 5.70 -6.10
N GLY A 33 10.36 6.30 -5.19
CA GLY A 33 8.90 6.25 -5.19
C GLY A 33 8.34 4.82 -5.09
N THR A 34 8.98 3.94 -4.32
CA THR A 34 8.55 2.53 -4.16
C THR A 34 8.00 2.25 -2.76
N LEU A 35 6.87 1.53 -2.69
CA LEU A 35 6.26 1.02 -1.46
C LEU A 35 6.34 -0.51 -1.48
N ARG A 36 6.95 -1.10 -0.44
CA ARG A 36 6.98 -2.55 -0.24
C ARG A 36 6.12 -2.91 0.95
N VAL A 37 5.31 -3.96 0.80
CA VAL A 37 4.47 -4.50 1.87
C VAL A 37 4.90 -5.94 2.12
N LYS A 38 5.09 -6.31 3.38
CA LYS A 38 5.49 -7.67 3.77
C LYS A 38 4.31 -8.63 3.63
N GLY A 39 4.28 -9.39 2.55
CA GLY A 39 3.30 -10.47 2.30
C GLY A 39 2.90 -10.55 0.83
N TYR A 40 1.99 -11.47 0.51
CA TYR A 40 1.44 -11.62 -0.83
C TYR A 40 0.09 -10.90 -0.90
N PHE A 41 0.13 -9.62 -1.30
CA PHE A 41 -1.07 -8.79 -1.47
C PHE A 41 -1.24 -8.26 -2.91
N ASP A 42 -0.59 -8.89 -3.88
CA ASP A 42 -0.55 -8.36 -5.25
C ASP A 42 -1.97 -8.23 -5.83
N GLN A 43 -2.82 -9.25 -5.65
CA GLN A 43 -4.18 -9.23 -6.17
C GLN A 43 -5.07 -8.19 -5.46
N GLN A 44 -5.03 -8.11 -4.12
CA GLN A 44 -5.86 -7.14 -3.40
C GLN A 44 -5.40 -5.71 -3.68
N LEU A 45 -4.08 -5.46 -3.72
CA LEU A 45 -3.55 -4.13 -4.03
C LEU A 45 -3.83 -3.74 -5.48
N LYS A 46 -3.72 -4.66 -6.45
CA LYS A 46 -4.11 -4.37 -7.84
C LYS A 46 -5.58 -4.01 -7.95
N ALA A 47 -6.47 -4.80 -7.33
CA ALA A 47 -7.90 -4.51 -7.35
C ALA A 47 -8.21 -3.15 -6.70
N TRP A 48 -7.59 -2.87 -5.56
CA TRP A 48 -7.78 -1.61 -4.83
C TRP A 48 -7.25 -0.39 -5.59
N LEU A 49 -6.09 -0.51 -6.23
CA LEU A 49 -5.53 0.55 -7.08
C LEU A 49 -6.44 0.83 -8.29
N LEU A 50 -6.98 -0.23 -8.92
CA LEU A 50 -7.96 -0.10 -10.01
C LEU A 50 -9.25 0.57 -9.55
N GLU A 51 -9.78 0.23 -8.36
CA GLU A 51 -10.97 0.87 -7.80
C GLU A 51 -10.76 2.36 -7.49
N LYS A 52 -9.55 2.73 -7.04
CA LYS A 52 -9.16 4.14 -6.83
C LYS A 52 -8.96 4.92 -8.13
N GLY A 53 -8.90 4.24 -9.28
CA GLY A 53 -8.69 4.85 -10.60
C GLY A 53 -7.25 5.26 -10.88
N PHE A 54 -6.28 4.57 -10.26
CA PHE A 54 -4.85 4.69 -10.59
C PHE A 54 -4.46 3.86 -11.81
#